data_AF-A0A661PV18-F1
#
_entry.id   AF-A0A661PV18-F1
#
_cell.length_a   1.000
_cell.length_b   1.000
_cell.length_c   1.000
_cell.angle_alpha   90.00
_cell.angle_beta   90.00
_cell.angle_gamma   90.00
#
_symmetry.space_group_name_H-M   'P 1'
#
loop_
_entity.id
_entity.type
_entity.pdbx_description
1 polymer ?
#
loop_
_entity_poly.entity_id
_entity_poly.type
_entity_poly.pdbx_seq_one_letter_code
_entity_poly.pdbx_strand_id
1 'polypeptide(L)'
;GQEWIDRLHVFSGLVRTIVAIIGILLMFTAAFVVTNTIKLNVYARKEELEIMRLVGATNMFIQGPFLVEAFLQGLLGSSLALGIVFAGYSFLQGFETKFELLRGMNICFIPWHYTVAIIASSVLLCVTGTALVMRRFLRL
;
A
#
# COMPACT_ATOMS: atom_id res chain seq x y z
N GLY A 1 10.95 -18.04 -34.89
CA GLY A 1 9.87 -17.21 -34.35
C GLY A 1 9.48 -17.60 -32.94
N GLN A 2 9.22 -18.89 -32.67
CA GLN A 2 8.75 -19.36 -31.36
C GLN A 2 9.81 -19.23 -30.23
N GLU A 3 11.10 -19.44 -30.51
CA GLU A 3 12.16 -19.21 -29.50
C GLU A 3 12.25 -17.77 -28.98
N TRP A 4 11.91 -16.77 -29.82
CA TRP A 4 11.87 -15.37 -29.38
C TRP A 4 10.68 -15.09 -28.46
N ILE A 5 9.55 -15.77 -28.68
CA ILE A 5 8.35 -15.66 -27.83
C ILE A 5 8.58 -16.36 -26.49
N ASP A 6 9.21 -17.54 -26.49
CA ASP A 6 9.52 -18.27 -25.24
C ASP A 6 10.53 -17.51 -24.37
N ARG A 7 11.55 -16.89 -24.97
CA ARG A 7 12.50 -16.02 -24.23
C ARG A 7 11.81 -14.79 -23.63
N LEU A 8 10.81 -14.22 -24.31
CA LEU A 8 10.02 -13.10 -23.79
C LEU A 8 9.13 -13.53 -22.60
N HIS A 9 8.56 -14.74 -22.63
CA HIS A 9 7.78 -15.25 -21.51
C HIS A 9 8.63 -15.50 -20.26
N VAL A 10 9.83 -16.07 -20.42
CA VAL A 10 10.76 -16.28 -19.30
C VAL A 10 11.25 -14.94 -18.73
N PHE A 11 11.57 -13.98 -19.60
CA PHE A 11 11.96 -12.64 -19.18
C PHE A 11 10.83 -11.92 -18.41
N SER A 12 9.59 -12.00 -18.90
CA SER A 12 8.42 -11.44 -18.21
C SER A 12 8.20 -12.07 -16.84
N GLY A 13 8.35 -13.40 -16.74
CA GLY A 13 8.25 -14.12 -15.47
C GLY A 13 9.31 -13.69 -14.45
N LEU A 14 10.55 -13.46 -14.90
CA LEU A 14 11.64 -12.96 -14.06
C LEU A 14 11.34 -11.56 -13.53
N VAL A 15 10.92 -10.64 -14.41
CA VAL A 15 10.55 -9.27 -14.03
C VAL A 15 9.39 -9.29 -13.02
N ARG A 16 8.35 -10.09 -13.27
CA ARG A 16 7.20 -10.20 -12.36
C ARG A 16 7.61 -10.69 -10.97
N THR A 17 8.53 -11.64 -10.90
CA THR A 17 9.04 -12.18 -9.64
C THR A 17 9.86 -11.14 -8.87
N ILE A 18 10.74 -10.41 -9.56
CA ILE A 18 11.54 -9.34 -8.95
C ILE A 18 10.64 -8.24 -8.39
N VAL A 19 9.65 -7.78 -9.18
CA VAL A 19 8.68 -6.77 -8.75
C VAL A 19 7.88 -7.25 -7.53
N ALA A 20 7.47 -8.51 -7.51
CA ALA A 20 6.76 -9.09 -6.36
C ALA A 20 7.63 -9.09 -5.09
N ILE A 21 8.90 -9.50 -5.19
CA ILE A 21 9.84 -9.51 -4.05
C ILE A 21 10.05 -8.09 -3.50
N ILE A 22 10.30 -7.11 -4.39
CA ILE A 22 10.48 -5.71 -4.00
C ILE A 22 9.19 -5.17 -3.34
N GLY A 23 8.02 -5.48 -3.90
CA GLY A 23 6.73 -5.08 -3.33
C GLY A 23 6.53 -5.59 -1.91
N ILE A 24 6.85 -6.86 -1.66
CA ILE A 24 6.78 -7.46 -0.31
C ILE A 24 7.76 -6.75 0.63
N LEU A 25 9.00 -6.50 0.21
CA LEU A 25 10.00 -5.83 1.02
C LEU A 25 9.56 -4.41 1.41
N LEU A 26 9.03 -3.65 0.46
CA LEU A 26 8.50 -2.30 0.71
C LEU A 26 7.34 -2.33 1.71
N MET A 27 6.46 -3.33 1.61
CA MET A 27 5.36 -3.52 2.55
C MET A 27 5.87 -3.77 3.98
N PHE A 28 6.90 -4.60 4.15
CA PHE A 28 7.55 -4.81 5.44
C PHE A 28 8.19 -3.54 6.00
N THR A 29 8.92 -2.79 5.16
CA THR A 29 9.54 -1.52 5.56
C THR A 29 8.50 -0.52 6.02
N ALA A 30 7.38 -0.37 5.30
CA ALA A 30 6.29 0.51 5.69
C ALA A 30 5.71 0.12 7.06
N ALA A 31 5.44 -1.17 7.29
CA ALA A 31 4.95 -1.65 8.58
C ALA A 31 5.95 -1.38 9.73
N PHE A 32 7.25 -1.53 9.46
CA PHE A 32 8.31 -1.24 10.42
C PHE A 32 8.36 0.25 10.78
N VAL A 33 8.30 1.13 9.79
CA VAL A 33 8.27 2.59 9.99
C VAL A 33 7.06 3.00 10.84
N VAL A 34 5.86 2.55 10.48
CA VAL A 34 4.62 2.83 11.23
C VAL A 34 4.76 2.38 12.68
N THR A 35 5.26 1.17 12.91
CA THR A 35 5.45 0.64 14.26
C THR A 35 6.41 1.49 15.09
N ASN A 36 7.51 1.95 14.50
CA ASN A 36 8.46 2.81 15.19
C ASN A 36 7.86 4.18 15.51
N THR A 37 7.11 4.77 14.58
CA THR A 37 6.40 6.03 14.81
C THR A 37 5.39 5.90 15.95
N ILE A 38 4.63 4.80 16.00
CA ILE A 38 3.69 4.52 17.08
C ILE A 38 4.41 4.46 18.43
N LYS A 39 5.55 3.76 18.53
CA LYS A 39 6.32 3.67 19.78
C LYS A 39 6.75 5.05 20.27
N LEU A 40 7.26 5.89 19.36
CA LEU A 40 7.66 7.26 19.69
C LEU A 40 6.47 8.08 20.20
N ASN A 41 5.31 7.99 19.53
CA ASN A 41 4.11 8.73 19.91
C ASN A 41 3.53 8.26 21.26
N VAL A 42 3.50 6.94 21.50
CA VAL A 42 3.09 6.36 22.79
C VAL A 42 4.03 6.81 23.91
N TYR A 43 5.33 6.83 23.67
CA TYR A 43 6.31 7.28 24.66
C TYR A 43 6.10 8.76 25.02
N ALA A 44 5.78 9.60 24.02
CA ALA A 44 5.48 11.02 24.23
C ALA A 44 4.17 11.26 25.00
N ARG A 45 3.20 10.35 24.92
CA ARG A 45 1.91 10.43 25.63
C ARG A 45 1.77 9.45 26.80
N LYS A 46 2.89 8.93 27.31
CA LYS A 46 2.90 7.87 28.31
C LYS A 46 2.15 8.29 29.60
N GLU A 47 2.33 9.53 30.03
CA GLU A 47 1.69 10.06 31.25
C GLU A 47 0.15 10.16 31.10
N GLU A 48 -0.36 10.62 29.95
CA GLU A 48 -1.81 10.64 29.66
C GLU A 48 -2.41 9.23 29.62
N LEU A 49 -1.69 8.28 29.01
CA LEU A 49 -2.12 6.89 28.92
C LEU A 49 -2.15 6.19 30.29
N GLU A 50 -1.24 6.55 31.19
CA GLU A 50 -1.20 6.05 32.57
C GLU A 50 -2.41 6.55 33.38
N ILE A 51 -2.77 7.84 33.23
CA ILE A 51 -4.00 8.40 33.80
C ILE A 51 -5.23 7.70 33.23
N MET A 52 -5.30 7.48 31.92
CA MET A 52 -6.43 6.74 31.30
C MET A 52 -6.53 5.29 31.83
N ARG A 53 -5.41 4.63 32.08
CA ARG A 53 -5.39 3.27 32.66
C ARG A 53 -5.92 3.25 34.09
N LEU A 54 -5.63 4.27 34.91
CA LEU A 54 -6.14 4.39 36.28
C LEU A 54 -7.67 4.52 36.35
N VAL A 55 -8.30 5.02 35.28
CA VAL A 55 -9.76 5.13 35.14
C VAL A 55 -10.38 3.89 34.46
N GLY A 56 -9.59 2.85 34.18
CA GLY A 56 -10.07 1.58 33.64
C GLY A 56 -10.15 1.50 32.11
N ALA A 57 -9.40 2.35 31.38
CA ALA A 57 -9.43 2.34 29.92
C ALA A 57 -8.97 0.98 29.32
N THR A 58 -9.79 0.44 28.42
CA THR A 58 -9.58 -0.85 27.75
C THR A 58 -8.47 -0.78 26.69
N ASN A 59 -7.74 -1.88 26.44
CA ASN A 59 -6.70 -1.97 25.39
C ASN A 59 -7.18 -1.54 23.98
N MET A 60 -8.48 -1.60 23.68
CA MET A 60 -9.05 -1.07 22.44
C MET A 60 -8.96 0.45 22.33
N PHE A 61 -8.98 1.18 23.44
CA PHE A 61 -8.84 2.65 23.45
C PHE A 61 -7.44 3.08 23.01
N ILE A 62 -6.43 2.24 23.30
CA ILE A 62 -5.06 2.45 22.86
C ILE A 62 -4.92 2.09 21.38
N GLN A 63 -5.56 1.02 20.90
CA GLN A 63 -5.45 0.57 19.50
C GLN A 63 -6.29 1.38 18.50
N GLY A 64 -7.38 2.00 18.96
CA GLY A 64 -8.29 2.80 18.15
C GLY A 64 -7.60 3.88 17.29
N PRO A 65 -6.84 4.82 17.88
CA PRO A 65 -6.21 5.89 17.11
C PRO A 65 -5.25 5.37 16.03
N PHE A 66 -4.50 4.30 16.32
CA PHE A 66 -3.54 3.72 15.36
C PHE A 66 -4.23 3.01 14.20
N LEU A 67 -5.36 2.35 14.45
CA LEU A 67 -6.15 1.74 13.37
C LEU A 67 -6.71 2.80 12.42
N VAL A 68 -7.14 3.94 12.97
CA VAL A 68 -7.63 5.09 12.20
C VAL A 68 -6.51 5.71 11.37
N GLU A 69 -5.32 5.92 11.95
CA GLU A 69 -4.13 6.39 11.22
C GLU A 69 -3.76 5.43 10.07
N ALA A 70 -3.74 4.13 10.31
CA ALA A 70 -3.43 3.13 9.29
C ALA A 70 -4.46 3.11 8.15
N PHE A 71 -5.75 3.25 8.48
CA PHE A 71 -6.82 3.36 7.48
C PHE A 71 -6.64 4.61 6.61
N LEU A 72 -6.43 5.77 7.23
CA LEU A 72 -6.19 7.04 6.54
C LEU A 72 -4.96 6.97 5.64
N GLN A 73 -3.85 6.41 6.13
CA GLN A 73 -2.64 6.22 5.34
C GLN A 73 -2.86 5.28 4.15
N GLY A 74 -3.56 4.16 4.34
CA GLY A 74 -3.88 3.24 3.25
C GLY A 74 -4.80 3.87 2.19
N LEU A 75 -5.79 4.66 2.63
CA LEU A 75 -6.73 5.34 1.74
C LEU A 75 -6.04 6.46 0.94
N LEU A 76 -5.28 7.33 1.61
CA LEU A 76 -4.56 8.42 0.97
C LEU A 76 -3.44 7.91 0.08
N GLY A 77 -2.68 6.91 0.53
CA GLY A 77 -1.59 6.31 -0.24
C GLY A 77 -2.09 5.66 -1.53
N SER A 78 -3.16 4.88 -1.47
CA SER A 78 -3.75 4.26 -2.67
C SER A 78 -4.40 5.26 -3.60
N SER A 79 -5.09 6.28 -3.07
CA SER A 79 -5.68 7.36 -3.87
C SER A 79 -4.62 8.18 -4.59
N LEU A 80 -3.52 8.53 -3.91
CA LEU A 80 -2.38 9.22 -4.52
C LEU A 80 -1.69 8.36 -5.57
N ALA A 81 -1.44 7.08 -5.28
CA ALA A 81 -0.84 6.16 -6.25
C ALA A 81 -1.70 6.02 -7.51
N LEU A 82 -3.02 5.88 -7.36
CA LEU A 82 -3.96 5.86 -8.50
C LEU A 82 -3.96 7.18 -9.27
N GLY A 83 -3.89 8.32 -8.58
CA GLY A 83 -3.74 9.63 -9.21
C GLY A 83 -2.47 9.73 -10.06
N ILE A 84 -1.35 9.21 -9.57
CA ILE A 84 -0.08 9.17 -10.32
C ILE A 84 -0.21 8.25 -11.55
N VAL A 85 -0.82 7.08 -11.40
CA VAL A 85 -1.06 6.15 -12.53
C VAL A 85 -1.96 6.81 -13.58
N PHE A 86 -3.01 7.53 -13.16
CA PHE A 86 -3.89 8.28 -14.06
C PHE A 86 -3.18 9.44 -14.76
N ALA A 87 -2.32 10.17 -14.06
CA ALA A 87 -1.51 11.23 -14.65
C ALA A 87 -0.52 10.66 -15.69
N GLY A 88 0.14 9.54 -15.37
CA GLY A 88 1.00 8.83 -16.32
C GLY A 88 0.22 8.37 -17.56
N TYR A 89 -0.96 7.79 -17.36
CA TYR A 89 -1.85 7.40 -18.45
C TYR A 89 -2.20 8.58 -19.38
N SER A 90 -2.62 9.70 -18.80
CA SER A 90 -2.97 10.92 -19.55
C SER A 90 -1.76 11.49 -20.30
N PHE A 91 -0.57 11.41 -19.71
CA PHE A 91 0.68 11.82 -20.35
C PHE A 91 0.98 10.94 -21.56
N LEU A 92 0.90 9.60 -21.43
CA LEU A 92 1.15 8.67 -22.54
C LEU A 92 0.17 8.85 -23.71
N GLN A 93 -1.13 9.09 -23.44
CA GLN A 93 -2.09 9.44 -24.51
C GLN A 93 -1.70 10.71 -25.28
N GLY A 94 -1.08 11.68 -24.61
CA GLY A 94 -0.51 12.85 -25.28
C GLY A 94 0.59 12.50 -26.29
N PHE A 95 1.35 11.43 -26.06
CA PHE A 95 2.41 10.95 -26.96
C PHE A 95 1.92 10.05 -28.09
N GLU A 96 0.85 9.27 -27.87
CA GLU A 96 0.17 8.45 -28.90
C GLU A 96 -0.15 9.27 -30.16
N THR A 97 -0.54 10.54 -30.00
CA THR A 97 -0.85 11.45 -31.10
C THR A 97 0.35 11.75 -32.02
N LYS A 98 1.58 11.47 -31.59
CA LYS A 98 2.82 11.81 -32.33
C LYS A 98 3.57 10.61 -32.90
N PHE A 99 3.23 9.38 -32.53
CA PHE A 99 4.02 8.19 -32.90
C PHE A 99 3.10 7.06 -33.40
N GLU A 100 3.10 6.82 -34.72
CA GLU A 100 2.19 5.86 -35.37
C GLU A 100 2.36 4.40 -34.92
N LEU A 101 3.50 4.02 -34.33
CA LEU A 101 3.75 2.69 -33.77
C LEU A 101 2.95 2.40 -32.49
N LEU A 102 2.48 3.44 -31.80
CA LEU A 102 1.75 3.35 -30.53
C LEU A 102 0.22 3.28 -30.71
N ARG A 103 -0.28 3.78 -31.85
CA ARG A 103 -1.70 3.87 -32.24
C ARG A 103 -2.47 2.53 -32.28
N GLY A 104 -1.79 1.40 -32.12
CA GLY A 104 -2.36 0.05 -32.05
C GLY A 104 -2.44 -0.54 -30.63
N MET A 105 -1.80 0.08 -29.64
CA MET A 105 -1.96 -0.31 -28.24
C MET A 105 -3.23 0.34 -27.70
N ASN A 106 -4.27 -0.46 -27.54
CA ASN A 106 -5.49 -0.01 -26.89
C ASN A 106 -5.21 0.19 -25.38
N ILE A 107 -4.64 1.35 -25.02
CA ILE A 107 -4.39 1.70 -23.62
C ILE A 107 -5.75 2.04 -23.01
N CYS A 108 -6.51 1.02 -22.60
CA CYS A 108 -7.70 1.22 -21.79
C CYS A 108 -7.28 1.53 -20.35
N PHE A 109 -7.82 2.61 -19.79
CA PHE A 109 -7.66 2.87 -18.37
C PHE A 109 -8.24 1.71 -17.56
N ILE A 110 -7.61 1.43 -16.41
CA ILE A 110 -8.02 0.37 -15.51
C ILE A 110 -9.52 0.49 -15.22
N PRO A 111 -10.32 -0.55 -15.48
CA PRO A 111 -11.74 -0.52 -15.23
C PRO A 111 -12.06 -0.15 -13.77
N TRP A 112 -13.16 0.59 -13.57
CA TRP A 112 -13.62 1.07 -12.26
C TRP A 112 -13.59 0.00 -11.15
N HIS A 113 -13.99 -1.23 -11.47
CA HIS A 113 -14.01 -2.32 -10.49
C HIS A 113 -12.61 -2.68 -9.97
N TYR A 114 -11.58 -2.63 -10.80
CA TYR A 114 -10.20 -2.87 -10.38
C TYR A 114 -9.66 -1.69 -9.56
N THR A 115 -10.02 -0.45 -9.88
CA THR A 115 -9.64 0.73 -9.09
C THR A 115 -10.16 0.61 -7.66
N VAL A 116 -11.44 0.26 -7.50
CA VAL A 116 -12.05 0.05 -6.18
C VAL A 116 -11.42 -1.14 -5.47
N ALA A 117 -11.16 -2.24 -6.19
CA ALA A 117 -10.49 -3.42 -5.61
C ALA A 117 -9.07 -3.10 -5.13
N ILE A 118 -8.32 -2.28 -5.85
CA ILE A 118 -6.97 -1.84 -5.44
C ILE A 118 -7.04 -1.05 -4.14
N ILE A 119 -7.89 -0.03 -4.06
CA ILE A 119 -8.07 0.79 -2.83
C ILE A 119 -8.53 -0.10 -1.66
N ALA A 120 -9.53 -0.96 -1.90
CA ALA A 120 -10.04 -1.84 -0.87
C ALA A 120 -8.95 -2.82 -0.37
N SER A 121 -8.20 -3.43 -1.29
CA SER A 121 -7.11 -4.34 -0.94
C SER A 121 -5.98 -3.64 -0.18
N SER A 122 -5.60 -2.42 -0.56
CA SER A 122 -4.55 -1.67 0.14
C SER A 122 -4.98 -1.25 1.54
N VAL A 123 -6.22 -0.78 1.70
CA VAL A 123 -6.75 -0.40 3.00
C VAL A 123 -6.85 -1.63 3.91
N LEU A 124 -7.38 -2.74 3.39
CA LEU A 124 -7.44 -4.01 4.13
C LEU A 124 -6.05 -4.48 4.55
N LEU A 125 -5.07 -4.47 3.64
CA LEU A 125 -3.69 -4.86 3.93
C LEU A 125 -3.02 -3.93 4.96
N CYS A 126 -3.23 -2.63 4.90
CA CYS A 126 -2.70 -1.67 5.90
C CYS A 126 -3.32 -1.89 7.28
N VAL A 127 -4.65 -1.99 7.37
CA VAL A 127 -5.36 -2.16 8.65
C VAL A 127 -5.01 -3.51 9.28
N THR A 128 -5.05 -4.60 8.49
CA THR A 128 -4.69 -5.94 8.98
C THR A 128 -3.21 -6.05 9.32
N GLY A 129 -2.32 -5.44 8.53
CA GLY A 129 -0.89 -5.40 8.79
C GLY A 129 -0.58 -4.72 10.11
N THR A 130 -1.10 -3.52 10.34
CA THR A 130 -0.93 -2.79 11.60
C THR A 130 -1.53 -3.55 12.78
N ALA A 131 -2.73 -4.11 12.63
CA ALA A 131 -3.37 -4.90 13.67
C ALA A 131 -2.56 -6.16 14.05
N LEU A 132 -2.00 -6.87 13.07
CA LEU A 132 -1.16 -8.06 13.29
C LEU A 132 0.14 -7.70 14.02
N VAL A 133 0.82 -6.64 13.60
CA VAL A 133 2.07 -6.20 14.20
C VAL A 133 1.84 -5.74 15.64
N MET A 134 0.78 -4.97 15.88
CA MET A 134 0.46 -4.45 17.21
C MET A 134 0.02 -5.55 18.18
N ARG A 135 -0.77 -6.53 17.72
CA ARG A 135 -1.14 -7.72 18.52
C ARG A 135 0.07 -8.56 18.90
N ARG A 136 1.09 -8.64 18.03
CA ARG A 136 2.33 -9.36 18.31
C ARG A 136 3.22 -8.61 19.29
N PHE A 137 3.23 -7.27 19.24
CA PHE A 137 4.04 -6.43 20.11
C PHE A 137 3.48 -6.32 21.55
N LEU A 138 2.15 -6.33 21.72
CA LEU A 138 1.48 -6.26 23.05
C LEU A 138 1.34 -7.61 23.79
N ARG A 139 1.80 -8.71 23.19
CA ARG A 139 1.91 -10.02 23.88
C ARG A 139 3.27 -10.22 24.59
N LEU A 140 4.11 -9.18 24.59
CA LEU A 140 5.33 -9.07 25.42
C LEU A 140 5.02 -8.17 26.61
#